data_AF-A0A0D6LFC9-F1
#
_entry.id   AF-A0A0D6LFC9-F1
#
_cell.length_a   1.000
_cell.length_b   1.000
_cell.length_c   1.000
_cell.angle_alpha   90.00
_cell.angle_beta   90.00
_cell.angle_gamma   90.00
#
_symmetry.space_group_name_H-M   'P 1'
#
loop_
_entity.id
_entity.type
_entity.pdbx_description
1 polymer ?
#
loop_
_entity_poly.entity_id
_entity_poly.type
_entity_poly.pdbx_seq_one_letter_code
_entity_poly.pdbx_strand_id
1 'polypeptide(L)'
;MVFPSMTPIKLNVGGHNFETTVGTLKGSTRLAEMAREAEELLIDRKHEAIFIDRDPRYFPDILKYLREGKLRFSACGREIEGIREDAEYYGIEALAEKLRIEEAHRGPFFVGERVIKGFNVKVYGDSCCYDVTFGNWPEVFHVLGNMLRLETERKGGGEK
;
A
#
# COMPACT_ATOMS: atom_id res chain seq x y z
N MET A 1 -30.42 6.19 16.64
CA MET A 1 -30.75 6.27 15.20
C MET A 1 -29.72 5.42 14.47
N VAL A 2 -29.98 4.99 13.23
CA VAL A 2 -28.98 4.30 12.40
C VAL A 2 -28.86 5.11 11.13
N PHE A 3 -27.67 5.63 10.82
CA PHE A 3 -27.47 6.28 9.53
C PHE A 3 -27.86 5.33 8.39
N PRO A 4 -28.77 5.74 7.49
CA PRO A 4 -29.01 5.02 6.24
C PRO A 4 -27.70 4.80 5.49
N SER A 5 -27.56 3.67 4.79
CA SER A 5 -26.35 3.35 4.03
C SER A 5 -25.99 4.41 2.98
N MET A 6 -26.96 5.16 2.47
CA MET A 6 -26.75 6.20 1.46
C MET A 6 -26.45 7.59 2.06
N THR A 7 -26.30 7.71 3.38
CA THR A 7 -25.99 8.99 4.03
C THR A 7 -24.60 9.47 3.61
N PRO A 8 -24.47 10.66 3.01
CA PRO A 8 -23.16 11.24 2.69
C PRO A 8 -22.36 11.53 3.95
N ILE A 9 -21.05 11.29 3.88
CA ILE A 9 -20.10 11.56 4.96
C ILE A 9 -18.82 12.14 4.38
N LYS A 10 -18.27 13.15 5.08
CA LYS A 10 -17.03 13.83 4.70
C LYS A 10 -15.88 13.34 5.57
N LEU A 11 -14.76 13.05 4.94
CA LEU A 11 -13.51 12.63 5.58
C LEU A 11 -12.41 13.61 5.18
N ASN A 12 -11.53 13.96 6.10
CA ASN A 12 -10.32 14.72 5.82
C ASN A 12 -9.12 13.85 6.20
N VAL A 13 -8.40 13.32 5.21
CA VAL A 13 -7.24 12.44 5.39
C VAL A 13 -5.98 13.25 5.13
N GLY A 14 -5.21 13.55 6.18
CA GLY A 14 -3.94 14.27 6.05
C GLY A 14 -4.05 15.65 5.37
N GLY A 15 -5.21 16.32 5.48
CA GLY A 15 -5.49 17.60 4.82
C GLY A 15 -6.27 17.49 3.50
N HIS A 16 -6.52 16.28 3.00
CA HIS A 16 -7.26 16.04 1.76
C HIS A 16 -8.70 15.62 2.05
N ASN A 17 -9.66 16.34 1.47
CA ASN A 17 -11.07 16.06 1.68
C ASN A 17 -11.58 14.99 0.70
N PHE A 18 -12.34 14.04 1.24
CA PHE A 18 -13.03 12.98 0.54
C PHE A 18 -14.49 12.94 0.95
N GLU A 19 -15.34 12.51 0.03
CA GLU A 19 -16.76 12.32 0.28
C GLU A 19 -17.19 10.92 -0.18
N THR A 20 -17.99 10.26 0.65
CA THR A 20 -18.48 8.91 0.41
C THR A 20 -19.79 8.69 1.17
N THR A 21 -20.25 7.45 1.29
CA THR A 21 -21.43 7.13 2.10
C THR A 21 -21.09 6.26 3.31
N VAL A 22 -21.91 6.33 4.36
CA VAL A 22 -21.81 5.45 5.53
C VAL A 22 -21.81 3.97 5.10
N GLY A 23 -22.60 3.61 4.08
CA GLY A 23 -22.64 2.26 3.52
C GLY A 23 -21.31 1.79 2.95
N THR A 24 -20.56 2.67 2.27
CA THR A 24 -19.21 2.35 1.78
C THR A 24 -18.25 2.07 2.95
N LEU A 25 -18.32 2.85 4.03
CA LEU A 25 -17.41 2.70 5.16
C LEU A 25 -17.62 1.40 5.96
N LYS A 26 -18.79 0.75 5.83
CA LYS A 26 -19.09 -0.55 6.47
C LYS A 26 -18.16 -1.69 6.03
N GLY A 27 -17.47 -1.56 4.91
CA GLY A 27 -16.47 -2.55 4.48
C GLY A 27 -15.14 -2.46 5.25
N SER A 28 -15.04 -1.54 6.21
CA SER A 28 -13.89 -1.27 7.07
C SER A 28 -14.36 -1.26 8.52
N THR A 29 -13.65 -1.92 9.44
CA THR A 29 -14.02 -1.87 10.87
C THR A 29 -13.81 -0.48 11.46
N ARG A 30 -12.62 0.10 11.27
CA ARG A 30 -12.24 1.40 11.85
C ARG A 30 -13.03 2.57 11.25
N LEU A 31 -13.21 2.63 9.94
CA LEU A 31 -13.97 3.73 9.31
C LEU A 31 -15.46 3.63 9.65
N ALA A 32 -16.00 2.42 9.81
CA ALA A 32 -17.38 2.25 10.27
C ALA A 32 -17.55 2.72 11.73
N GLU A 33 -16.59 2.43 12.61
CA GLU A 33 -16.58 2.92 13.99
C GLU A 33 -16.52 4.44 14.03
N MET A 34 -15.61 5.07 13.27
CA MET A 34 -15.53 6.53 13.17
C MET A 34 -16.84 7.16 12.67
N ALA A 35 -17.50 6.54 11.68
CA ALA A 35 -18.79 7.02 11.19
C ALA A 35 -19.90 6.91 12.24
N ARG A 36 -19.88 5.86 13.07
CA ARG A 36 -20.83 5.66 14.18
C ARG A 36 -20.60 6.65 15.32
N GLU A 37 -19.35 6.86 15.71
CA GLU A 37 -19.00 7.84 16.74
C GLU A 37 -19.36 9.26 16.29
N ALA A 38 -19.11 9.57 15.02
CA ALA A 38 -19.59 10.80 14.44
C ALA A 38 -21.11 10.90 14.58
N GLU A 39 -21.91 9.87 14.25
CA GLU A 39 -23.38 9.87 14.44
C GLU A 39 -23.79 10.31 15.85
N GLU A 40 -23.15 9.75 16.87
CA GLU A 40 -23.47 9.98 18.28
C GLU A 40 -23.12 11.41 18.73
N LEU A 41 -22.07 11.99 18.16
CA LEU A 41 -21.65 13.37 18.41
C LEU A 41 -22.42 14.40 17.56
N LEU A 42 -23.17 13.96 16.54
CA LEU A 42 -23.71 14.77 15.44
C LEU A 42 -25.17 15.26 15.61
N ILE A 43 -25.63 15.57 16.83
CA ILE A 43 -26.88 16.34 16.95
C ILE A 43 -26.72 17.76 16.35
N ASP A 44 -25.50 18.28 16.18
CA ASP A 44 -25.27 19.67 15.72
C ASP A 44 -24.21 19.89 14.60
N ARG A 45 -23.46 18.86 14.17
CA ARG A 45 -22.26 19.05 13.28
C ARG A 45 -22.35 18.39 11.91
N LYS A 46 -23.56 18.25 11.32
CA LYS A 46 -23.86 17.48 10.08
C LYS A 46 -22.94 17.76 8.86
N HIS A 47 -22.06 18.75 8.93
CA HIS A 47 -21.19 19.20 7.83
C HIS A 47 -19.69 19.18 8.14
N GLU A 48 -19.26 18.82 9.35
CA GLU A 48 -17.83 18.70 9.67
C GLU A 48 -17.24 17.39 9.13
N ALA A 49 -16.04 17.47 8.57
CA ALA A 49 -15.32 16.29 8.08
C ALA A 49 -14.62 15.57 9.24
N ILE A 50 -14.71 14.23 9.26
CA ILE A 50 -13.93 13.41 10.20
C ILE A 50 -12.46 13.49 9.80
N PHE A 51 -11.63 14.03 10.68
CA PHE A 51 -10.19 14.12 10.42
C PHE A 51 -9.48 12.80 10.73
N ILE A 52 -8.61 12.38 9.81
CA ILE A 52 -7.80 11.18 9.88
C ILE A 52 -6.35 11.59 9.63
N ASP A 53 -5.50 11.34 10.61
CA ASP A 53 -4.07 11.66 10.55
C ASP A 53 -3.29 10.56 9.81
N ARG A 54 -3.48 10.49 8.48
CA ARG A 54 -2.79 9.56 7.56
C ARG A 54 -2.41 10.27 6.27
N ASP A 55 -1.38 9.77 5.59
CA ASP A 55 -1.04 10.20 4.22
C ASP A 55 -2.22 9.82 3.29
N PRO A 56 -2.80 10.77 2.53
CA PRO A 56 -3.93 10.50 1.65
C PRO A 56 -3.58 9.73 0.38
N ARG A 57 -2.29 9.47 0.10
CA ARG A 57 -1.80 8.90 -1.15
C ARG A 57 -2.59 7.70 -1.66
N TYR A 58 -2.84 6.71 -0.80
CA TYR A 58 -3.52 5.47 -1.18
C TYR A 58 -5.00 5.43 -0.79
N PHE A 59 -5.50 6.48 -0.14
CA PHE A 59 -6.90 6.55 0.27
C PHE A 59 -7.92 6.45 -0.89
N PRO A 60 -7.66 7.01 -2.10
CA PRO A 60 -8.52 6.77 -3.26
C PRO A 60 -8.68 5.28 -3.61
N ASP A 61 -7.61 4.50 -3.52
CA ASP A 61 -7.60 3.06 -3.79
C ASP A 61 -8.35 2.28 -2.71
N ILE A 62 -8.19 2.69 -1.45
CA ILE A 62 -8.99 2.18 -0.32
C ILE A 62 -10.49 2.41 -0.57
N LEU A 63 -10.90 3.64 -0.90
CA LEU A 63 -12.31 3.95 -1.19
C LEU A 63 -12.84 3.19 -2.40
N LYS A 64 -12.04 3.05 -3.45
CA LYS A 64 -12.42 2.28 -4.64
C LYS A 64 -12.66 0.81 -4.29
N TYR A 65 -11.76 0.21 -3.50
CA TYR A 65 -11.94 -1.16 -3.03
C TYR A 65 -13.22 -1.31 -2.22
N LEU A 66 -13.51 -0.40 -1.29
CA LEU A 66 -14.74 -0.44 -0.49
C LEU A 66 -16.02 -0.29 -1.32
N ARG A 67 -15.96 0.39 -2.48
CA ARG A 67 -17.10 0.58 -3.39
C ARG A 67 -17.32 -0.60 -4.32
N GLU A 68 -16.24 -1.16 -4.87
CA GLU A 68 -16.31 -2.11 -5.99
C GLU A 68 -15.86 -3.53 -5.62
N GLY A 69 -15.22 -3.72 -4.47
CA GLY A 69 -14.55 -4.97 -4.08
C GLY A 69 -13.33 -5.30 -4.94
N LYS A 70 -12.86 -4.35 -5.76
CA LYS A 70 -11.77 -4.54 -6.72
C LYS A 70 -10.71 -3.47 -6.54
N LEU A 71 -9.46 -3.91 -6.57
CA LEU A 71 -8.30 -3.04 -6.56
C LEU A 71 -7.43 -3.34 -7.76
N ARG A 72 -6.96 -2.29 -8.43
CA ARG A 72 -5.91 -2.36 -9.45
C ARG A 72 -4.72 -1.60 -8.90
N PHE A 73 -3.66 -2.31 -8.59
CA PHE A 73 -2.37 -1.76 -8.18
C PHE A 73 -1.34 -2.08 -9.26
N SER A 74 -0.29 -1.27 -9.35
CA SER A 74 0.86 -1.54 -10.22
C SER A 74 1.68 -2.72 -9.67
N ALA A 75 2.57 -3.26 -10.50
CA ALA A 75 3.52 -4.28 -10.05
C ALA A 75 4.61 -3.76 -9.09
N CYS A 76 4.51 -2.52 -8.59
CA CYS A 76 5.47 -1.93 -7.67
C CYS A 76 5.27 -2.46 -6.24
N GLY A 77 6.32 -3.02 -5.63
CA GLY A 77 6.28 -3.53 -4.25
C GLY A 77 5.93 -2.45 -3.21
N ARG A 78 6.50 -1.24 -3.32
CA ARG A 78 6.23 -0.12 -2.40
C ARG A 78 4.76 0.31 -2.42
N GLU A 79 4.13 0.28 -3.59
CA GLU A 79 2.72 0.63 -3.71
C GLU A 79 1.85 -0.42 -3.01
N ILE A 80 2.14 -1.70 -3.22
CA ILE A 80 1.42 -2.79 -2.53
C ILE A 80 1.59 -2.70 -1.02
N GLU A 81 2.82 -2.54 -0.55
CA GLU A 81 3.14 -2.40 0.87
C GLU A 81 2.38 -1.22 1.47
N GLY A 82 2.43 -0.06 0.82
CA GLY A 82 1.73 1.14 1.28
C GLY A 82 0.22 1.00 1.31
N ILE A 83 -0.39 0.38 0.29
CA ILE A 83 -1.83 0.12 0.29
C ILE A 83 -2.19 -0.93 1.35
N ARG A 84 -1.33 -1.93 1.59
CA ARG A 84 -1.54 -2.94 2.63
C ARG A 84 -1.53 -2.29 4.02
N GLU A 85 -0.53 -1.46 4.32
CA GLU A 85 -0.46 -0.74 5.59
C GLU A 85 -1.69 0.14 5.83
N ASP A 86 -2.18 0.83 4.80
CA ASP A 86 -3.43 1.58 4.89
C ASP A 86 -4.64 0.67 5.07
N ALA A 87 -4.72 -0.45 4.36
CA ALA A 87 -5.79 -1.43 4.53
C ALA A 87 -5.84 -1.99 5.96
N GLU A 88 -4.69 -2.26 6.56
CA GLU A 88 -4.57 -2.66 7.97
C GLU A 88 -5.01 -1.53 8.91
N TYR A 89 -4.53 -0.31 8.68
CA TYR A 89 -4.92 0.86 9.48
C TYR A 89 -6.44 1.07 9.46
N TYR A 90 -7.06 1.04 8.28
CA TYR A 90 -8.51 1.20 8.14
C TYR A 90 -9.28 -0.08 8.53
N GLY A 91 -8.62 -1.20 8.86
CA GLY A 91 -9.30 -2.43 9.27
C GLY A 91 -10.10 -3.09 8.13
N ILE A 92 -9.48 -3.20 6.96
CA ILE A 92 -10.01 -3.87 5.76
C ILE A 92 -9.25 -5.18 5.57
N GLU A 93 -9.49 -6.16 6.45
CA GLU A 93 -8.69 -7.38 6.54
C GLU A 93 -8.63 -8.16 5.22
N ALA A 94 -9.74 -8.25 4.49
CA ALA A 94 -9.79 -8.94 3.20
C ALA A 94 -8.84 -8.33 2.16
N LEU A 95 -8.64 -7.01 2.19
CA LEU A 95 -7.70 -6.35 1.29
C LEU A 95 -6.26 -6.52 1.78
N ALA A 96 -6.03 -6.33 3.07
CA ALA A 96 -4.71 -6.52 3.68
C ALA A 96 -4.17 -7.92 3.38
N GLU A 97 -4.99 -8.95 3.60
CA GLU A 97 -4.59 -10.34 3.35
C GLU A 97 -4.33 -10.62 1.87
N LYS A 98 -5.18 -10.09 0.98
CA LYS A 98 -4.95 -10.20 -0.46
C LYS A 98 -3.59 -9.61 -0.87
N LEU A 99 -3.22 -8.47 -0.30
CA LEU A 99 -1.95 -7.81 -0.59
C LEU A 99 -0.76 -8.54 0.03
N ARG A 100 -0.90 -9.11 1.25
CA ARG A 100 0.14 -9.99 1.84
C ARG A 100 0.44 -11.19 0.96
N ILE A 101 -0.61 -11.84 0.42
CA ILE A 101 -0.47 -12.97 -0.49
C ILE A 101 0.23 -12.55 -1.77
N GLU A 102 -0.10 -11.38 -2.32
CA GLU A 102 0.56 -10.82 -3.50
C GLU A 102 2.04 -10.48 -3.23
N GLU A 103 2.36 -9.94 -2.06
CA GLU A 103 3.75 -9.72 -1.61
C GLU A 103 4.52 -11.05 -1.47
N ALA A 104 3.89 -12.07 -0.87
CA ALA A 104 4.50 -13.38 -0.67
C ALA A 104 4.75 -14.12 -2.00
N HIS A 105 3.84 -14.03 -2.97
CA HIS A 105 4.05 -14.56 -4.31
C HIS A 105 5.13 -13.82 -5.09
N ARG A 106 5.45 -12.59 -4.70
CA ARG A 106 6.58 -11.81 -5.23
C ARG A 106 7.90 -12.10 -4.52
N GLY A 107 7.96 -13.21 -3.79
CA GLY A 107 9.08 -13.58 -2.93
C GLY A 107 10.47 -13.44 -3.60
N PRO A 108 11.52 -13.22 -2.81
CA PRO A 108 12.89 -13.29 -3.29
C PRO A 108 13.17 -14.71 -3.79
N PHE A 109 13.81 -14.85 -4.95
CA PHE A 109 14.42 -16.12 -5.36
C PHE A 109 15.65 -16.39 -4.49
N PHE A 110 15.46 -16.76 -3.22
CA PHE A 110 16.54 -17.40 -2.47
C PHE A 110 16.62 -18.85 -2.92
N VAL A 111 17.63 -19.17 -3.72
CA VAL A 111 18.09 -20.56 -3.88
C VAL A 111 19.01 -20.89 -2.69
N GLY A 112 18.41 -21.12 -1.51
CA GLY A 112 19.11 -21.48 -0.26
C GLY A 112 19.88 -20.33 0.42
N GLU A 113 20.74 -20.66 1.41
CA GLU A 113 21.58 -19.72 2.19
C GLU A 113 22.72 -19.02 1.38
N ARG A 114 22.68 -19.09 0.05
CA ARG A 114 23.75 -18.55 -0.80
C ARG A 114 23.39 -17.17 -1.34
N VAL A 115 24.30 -16.22 -1.16
CA VAL A 115 24.25 -14.91 -1.85
C VAL A 115 24.48 -15.15 -3.34
N ILE A 116 23.47 -14.88 -4.16
CA ILE A 116 23.58 -14.96 -5.61
C ILE A 116 23.97 -13.58 -6.14
N LYS A 117 25.06 -13.49 -6.92
CA LYS A 117 25.42 -12.25 -7.62
C LYS A 117 24.38 -11.96 -8.70
N GLY A 118 23.67 -10.84 -8.54
CA GLY A 118 22.76 -10.30 -9.54
C GLY A 118 23.40 -9.15 -10.32
N PHE A 119 22.92 -8.92 -11.53
CA PHE A 119 23.20 -7.72 -12.30
C PHE A 119 21.94 -6.84 -12.29
N ASN A 120 22.12 -5.54 -12.04
CA ASN A 120 21.02 -4.60 -12.10
C ASN A 120 20.58 -4.44 -13.55
N VAL A 121 19.31 -4.72 -13.83
CA VAL A 121 18.71 -4.55 -15.16
C VAL A 121 18.00 -3.22 -15.26
N LYS A 122 17.35 -2.77 -14.17
CA LYS A 122 16.66 -1.47 -14.13
C LYS A 122 16.52 -0.94 -12.71
N VAL A 123 16.79 0.35 -12.54
CA VAL A 123 16.52 1.08 -11.29
C VAL A 123 15.24 1.88 -11.49
N TYR A 124 14.28 1.74 -10.57
CA TYR A 124 13.07 2.55 -10.59
C TYR A 124 13.35 3.93 -10.02
N GLY A 125 12.69 4.95 -10.59
CA GLY A 125 13.03 6.37 -10.41
C GLY A 125 12.98 6.91 -8.97
N ASP A 126 12.50 6.11 -8.02
CA ASP A 126 12.37 6.44 -6.60
C ASP A 126 13.17 5.52 -5.66
N SER A 127 14.06 4.68 -6.19
CA SER A 127 15.06 3.85 -5.49
C SER A 127 14.56 2.81 -4.47
N CYS A 128 13.24 2.61 -4.30
CA CYS A 128 12.74 1.55 -3.42
C CYS A 128 12.97 0.16 -3.96
N CYS A 129 13.14 0.01 -5.27
CA CYS A 129 13.14 -1.29 -5.90
C CYS A 129 14.02 -1.30 -7.14
N TYR A 130 14.51 -2.50 -7.43
CA TYR A 130 15.41 -2.79 -8.52
C TYR A 130 14.90 -4.03 -9.23
N ASP A 131 14.96 -4.02 -10.55
CA ASP A 131 14.88 -5.25 -11.33
C ASP A 131 16.28 -5.84 -11.44
N VAL A 132 16.42 -7.07 -10.95
CA VAL A 132 17.67 -7.81 -10.89
C VAL A 132 17.50 -9.13 -11.62
N THR A 133 18.45 -9.46 -12.49
CA THR A 133 18.61 -10.82 -12.99
C THR A 133 19.82 -11.45 -12.33
N PHE A 134 19.79 -12.76 -12.12
CA PHE A 134 20.89 -13.49 -11.52
C PHE A 134 21.61 -14.30 -12.59
N GLY A 135 22.91 -14.08 -12.81
CA GLY A 135 23.67 -14.78 -13.85
C GLY A 135 23.03 -14.66 -15.25
N ASN A 136 22.84 -15.79 -15.94
CA ASN A 136 22.19 -15.89 -17.27
C ASN A 136 20.71 -16.31 -17.19
N TRP A 137 20.09 -16.16 -16.03
CA TRP A 137 18.69 -16.57 -15.86
C TRP A 137 17.79 -15.59 -16.61
N PRO A 138 16.81 -16.08 -17.40
CA PRO A 138 15.90 -15.22 -18.17
C PRO A 138 14.91 -14.46 -17.29
N GLU A 139 14.72 -14.88 -16.04
CA GLU A 139 13.77 -14.28 -15.10
C GLU A 139 14.31 -12.97 -14.48
N VAL A 140 13.46 -11.94 -14.50
CA VAL A 140 13.71 -10.65 -13.84
C VAL A 140 13.01 -10.65 -12.48
N PHE A 141 13.76 -10.33 -11.43
CA PHE A 141 13.26 -10.26 -10.07
C PHE A 141 13.16 -8.81 -9.61
N HIS A 142 12.00 -8.45 -9.07
CA HIS A 142 11.80 -7.15 -8.46
C HIS A 142 12.19 -7.21 -6.98
N VAL A 143 13.28 -6.57 -6.61
CA VAL A 143 13.87 -6.65 -5.28
C VAL A 143 13.82 -5.28 -4.62
N LEU A 144 13.37 -5.23 -3.36
CA LEU A 144 13.40 -4.00 -2.58
C LEU A 144 14.86 -3.56 -2.34
N GLY A 145 15.08 -2.25 -2.35
CA GLY A 145 16.41 -1.65 -2.24
C GLY A 145 17.12 -1.96 -0.93
N ASN A 146 16.37 -2.14 0.16
CA ASN A 146 16.91 -2.57 1.46
C ASN A 146 17.40 -4.03 1.46
N MET A 147 16.95 -4.85 0.52
CA MET A 147 17.35 -6.25 0.36
C MET A 147 18.54 -6.41 -0.59
N LEU A 148 18.94 -5.34 -1.29
CA LEU A 148 20.08 -5.36 -2.19
C LEU A 148 21.31 -4.71 -1.56
N ARG A 149 22.37 -5.50 -1.43
CA ARG A 149 23.71 -5.00 -1.11
C ARG A 149 24.51 -4.86 -2.39
N LEU A 150 24.52 -3.66 -2.96
CA LEU A 150 25.33 -3.34 -4.13
C LEU A 150 26.79 -3.19 -3.72
N GLU A 151 27.61 -4.19 -4.04
CA GLU A 151 29.06 -4.02 -4.00
C GLU A 151 29.49 -3.32 -5.29
N THR A 152 29.85 -2.03 -5.19
CA THR A 152 30.55 -1.36 -6.28
C THR A 152 31.90 -2.04 -6.48
N GLU A 153 32.16 -2.60 -7.66
CA GLU A 153 33.48 -3.10 -8.02
C GLU A 153 34.51 -1.98 -7.79
N ARG A 154 35.39 -2.17 -6.81
CA ARG A 154 36.60 -1.37 -6.70
C ARG A 154 37.41 -1.73 -7.94
N LYS A 155 37.46 -0.85 -8.94
CA LYS A 155 38.49 -0.93 -9.98
C LYS A 155 39.82 -0.85 -9.26
N GLY A 156 40.40 -2.01 -8.96
CA GLY A 156 41.80 -2.13 -8.58
C GLY A 156 42.59 -1.63 -9.77
N GLY A 157 43.00 -0.36 -9.69
CA GLY A 157 43.94 0.22 -10.62
C GLY A 157 45.19 -0.65 -10.62
N GLY A 158 45.51 -1.21 -11.78
CA GLY A 158 46.86 -1.62 -12.03
C GLY A 158 47.72 -0.37 -12.04
N GLU A 159 48.72 -0.34 -11.17
CA GLU A 159 49.89 0.50 -11.40
C GLU A 159 51.14 -0.24 -10.93
N LYS A 160 51.83 -0.79 -11.93
CA LYS A 160 53.25 -1.15 -12.07
C LYS A 160 53.86 -2.17 -11.11
#